data_AF-A0A8S9LAG4-F1
#
_entry.id   AF-A0A8S9LAG4-F1
#
_cell.length_a   1.000
_cell.length_b   1.000
_cell.length_c   1.000
_cell.angle_alpha   90.00
_cell.angle_beta   90.00
_cell.angle_gamma   90.00
#
_symmetry.space_group_name_H-M   'P 1'
#
loop_
_entity.id
_entity.type
_entity.pdbx_description
1 polymer ?
#
loop_
_entity_poly.entity_id
_entity_poly.type
_entity_poly.pdbx_seq_one_letter_code
_entity_poly.pdbx_strand_id
1 'polypeptide(L)'
;MGVEVFKEVDWIGQKNQIDAAKAAGVKQIVLVGSMGGTNINHPLNNIGNANILVWKRKAEQYLADSGIPYTIIRAGGLQDKEGGIRELLVGKDDELLETETRTIARADVAEVCIQALQLEEARFKALDLASKPEGTGTPTKDFKALFAQVTTRF
;
A
#
# COMPACT_ATOMS: atom_id res chain seq x y z
N MET A 1 -17.93 -12.82 11.40
CA MET A 1 -17.84 -11.38 11.09
C MET A 1 -18.73 -11.14 9.88
N GLY A 2 -19.70 -10.22 9.96
CA GLY A 2 -20.62 -9.95 8.85
C GLY A 2 -19.98 -9.10 7.75
N VAL A 3 -20.47 -9.23 6.51
CA VAL A 3 -20.02 -8.51 5.32
C VAL A 3 -19.98 -6.97 5.52
N GLU A 4 -20.89 -6.44 6.35
CA GLU A 4 -20.96 -5.01 6.65
C GLU A 4 -19.70 -4.46 7.33
N VAL A 5 -19.00 -5.26 8.14
CA VAL A 5 -17.85 -4.79 8.93
C VAL A 5 -16.71 -4.29 8.04
N PHE A 6 -16.43 -4.96 6.92
CA PHE A 6 -15.31 -4.59 6.05
C PHE A 6 -15.57 -3.28 5.31
N LYS A 7 -16.80 -3.07 4.83
CA LYS A 7 -17.19 -1.80 4.22
C LYS A 7 -17.11 -0.66 5.25
N GLU A 8 -17.63 -0.87 6.46
CA GLU A 8 -17.65 0.16 7.49
C GLU A 8 -16.23 0.51 7.96
N VAL A 9 -15.31 -0.46 8.04
CA VAL A 9 -13.93 -0.22 8.48
C VAL A 9 -13.05 0.30 7.34
N ASP A 10 -12.93 -0.45 6.25
CA ASP A 10 -11.94 -0.18 5.20
C ASP A 10 -12.37 0.92 4.24
N TRP A 11 -13.68 1.13 4.03
CA TRP A 11 -14.18 2.24 3.24
C TRP A 11 -14.60 3.43 4.11
N ILE A 12 -15.64 3.26 4.93
CA ILE A 12 -16.22 4.40 5.70
C ILE A 12 -15.24 4.91 6.76
N GLY A 13 -14.60 4.02 7.50
CA GLY A 13 -13.62 4.37 8.52
C GLY A 13 -12.41 5.11 7.96
N GLN A 14 -11.89 4.68 6.81
CA GLN A 14 -10.78 5.37 6.13
C GLN A 14 -11.24 6.71 5.53
N LYS A 15 -12.43 6.77 4.91
CA LYS A 15 -13.01 8.04 4.43
C LYS A 15 -13.09 9.07 5.55
N ASN A 16 -13.57 8.67 6.74
CA ASN A 16 -13.69 9.57 7.89
C ASN A 16 -12.32 10.08 8.36
N GLN A 17 -11.28 9.23 8.36
CA GLN A 17 -9.91 9.64 8.68
C GLN A 17 -9.36 10.63 7.66
N ILE A 18 -9.57 10.39 6.36
CA ILE A 18 -9.14 11.28 5.27
C ILE A 18 -9.83 12.65 5.39
N ASP A 19 -11.15 12.66 5.65
CA ASP A 19 -11.92 13.89 5.82
C ASP A 19 -11.43 14.70 7.03
N ALA A 20 -11.19 14.03 8.15
CA ALA A 20 -10.66 14.66 9.37
C ALA A 20 -9.24 15.23 9.14
N ALA A 21 -8.37 14.47 8.46
CA ALA A 21 -7.04 14.92 8.10
C ALA A 21 -7.06 16.14 7.17
N LYS A 22 -8.00 16.16 6.20
CA LYS A 22 -8.23 17.32 5.32
C LYS A 22 -8.62 18.56 6.13
N ALA A 23 -9.60 18.41 7.02
CA ALA A 23 -10.10 19.49 7.86
C ALA A 23 -9.00 20.03 8.81
N ALA A 24 -8.12 19.16 9.30
CA ALA A 24 -6.97 19.52 10.12
C ALA A 24 -5.79 20.12 9.32
N GLY A 25 -5.86 20.16 7.99
CA GLY A 25 -4.80 20.72 7.15
C GLY A 25 -3.53 19.88 7.09
N VAL A 26 -3.64 18.56 7.30
CA VAL A 26 -2.55 17.57 7.19
C VAL A 26 -1.84 17.71 5.85
N LYS A 27 -0.51 17.62 5.86
CA LYS A 27 0.33 17.86 4.68
C LYS A 27 0.59 16.61 3.84
N GLN A 28 0.42 15.42 4.42
CA GLN A 28 0.57 14.16 3.71
C GLN A 28 -0.18 13.03 4.43
N ILE A 29 -0.78 12.11 3.68
CA ILE A 29 -1.32 10.84 4.19
C ILE A 29 -0.56 9.68 3.57
N VAL A 30 -0.13 8.73 4.39
CA VAL A 30 0.38 7.43 3.93
C VAL A 30 -0.68 6.38 4.24
N LEU A 31 -1.09 5.62 3.23
CA LEU A 31 -2.13 4.61 3.35
C LEU A 31 -1.58 3.24 2.92
N VAL A 32 -1.62 2.27 3.83
CA VAL A 32 -1.24 0.89 3.54
C VAL A 32 -2.48 0.10 3.10
N GLY A 33 -2.42 -0.39 1.87
CA GLY A 33 -3.41 -1.26 1.24
C GLY A 33 -2.86 -2.67 1.01
N SER A 34 -3.39 -3.33 -0.01
CA SER A 34 -3.00 -4.69 -0.41
C SER A 34 -2.96 -4.76 -1.93
N MET A 35 -2.00 -5.51 -2.47
CA MET A 35 -2.11 -6.00 -3.85
C MET A 35 -3.36 -6.88 -4.02
N GLY A 36 -3.78 -7.06 -5.27
CA GLY A 36 -4.96 -7.80 -5.73
C GLY A 36 -6.14 -6.90 -6.09
N GLY A 37 -6.00 -5.57 -5.93
CA GLY A 37 -7.08 -4.60 -6.15
C GLY A 37 -7.50 -4.44 -7.60
N THR A 38 -6.70 -4.88 -8.57
CA THR A 38 -7.06 -4.86 -10.00
C THR A 38 -8.01 -5.99 -10.40
N ASN A 39 -8.11 -7.04 -9.58
CA ASN A 39 -8.96 -8.20 -9.84
C ASN A 39 -10.14 -8.27 -8.84
N ILE A 40 -11.33 -7.90 -9.30
CA ILE A 40 -12.54 -7.96 -8.46
C ILE A 40 -12.87 -9.39 -7.99
N ASN A 41 -12.46 -10.42 -8.75
CA ASN A 41 -12.67 -11.82 -8.43
C ASN A 41 -11.52 -12.43 -7.59
N HIS A 42 -10.61 -11.60 -7.07
CA HIS A 42 -9.48 -12.07 -6.28
C HIS A 42 -9.96 -12.87 -5.05
N PRO A 43 -9.32 -14.01 -4.70
CA PRO A 43 -9.78 -14.89 -3.62
C PRO A 43 -10.00 -14.21 -2.26
N LEU A 44 -9.24 -13.16 -1.96
CA LEU A 44 -9.41 -12.38 -0.71
C LEU A 44 -10.79 -11.72 -0.59
N ASN A 45 -11.45 -11.40 -1.71
CA ASN A 45 -12.82 -10.84 -1.68
C ASN A 45 -13.87 -11.86 -1.21
N ASN A 46 -13.57 -13.17 -1.35
CA ASN A 46 -14.46 -14.25 -0.96
C ASN A 46 -14.33 -14.61 0.54
N ILE A 47 -13.29 -14.13 1.22
CA ILE A 47 -13.14 -14.36 2.67
C ILE A 47 -14.31 -13.67 3.38
N GLY A 48 -15.24 -14.48 3.89
CA GLY A 48 -16.45 -13.98 4.54
C GLY A 48 -17.39 -13.16 3.63
N ASN A 49 -17.30 -13.33 2.30
CA ASN A 49 -18.03 -12.53 1.29
C ASN A 49 -17.85 -11.01 1.44
N ALA A 50 -16.65 -10.59 1.84
CA ALA A 50 -16.37 -9.25 2.35
C ALA A 50 -16.09 -8.18 1.28
N ASN A 51 -15.64 -8.57 0.09
CA ASN A 51 -15.12 -7.62 -0.92
C ASN A 51 -14.06 -6.65 -0.37
N ILE A 52 -13.21 -7.12 0.54
CA ILE A 52 -12.27 -6.27 1.28
C ILE A 52 -11.34 -5.47 0.37
N LEU A 53 -10.82 -6.06 -0.72
CA LEU A 53 -9.93 -5.36 -1.65
C LEU A 53 -10.67 -4.27 -2.43
N VAL A 54 -11.95 -4.49 -2.74
CA VAL A 54 -12.81 -3.50 -3.38
C VAL A 54 -13.01 -2.29 -2.45
N TRP A 55 -13.29 -2.53 -1.16
CA TRP A 55 -13.47 -1.44 -0.19
C TRP A 55 -12.19 -0.66 0.08
N LYS A 56 -11.06 -1.35 0.22
CA LYS A 56 -9.74 -0.70 0.34
C LYS A 56 -9.43 0.14 -0.90
N ARG A 57 -9.59 -0.40 -2.11
CA ARG A 57 -9.35 0.34 -3.35
C ARG A 57 -10.26 1.55 -3.50
N LYS A 58 -11.50 1.47 -3.00
CA LYS A 58 -12.42 2.61 -2.93
C LYS A 58 -11.89 3.73 -2.02
N ALA A 59 -11.34 3.38 -0.85
CA ALA A 59 -10.71 4.34 0.05
C ALA A 59 -9.41 4.94 -0.54
N GLU A 60 -8.60 4.12 -1.20
CA GLU A 60 -7.41 4.57 -1.93
C GLU A 60 -7.78 5.59 -3.01
N GLN A 61 -8.83 5.33 -3.82
CA GLN A 61 -9.28 6.26 -4.85
C GLN A 61 -9.78 7.57 -4.23
N TYR A 62 -10.55 7.49 -3.15
CA TYR A 62 -11.02 8.69 -2.44
C TYR A 62 -9.86 9.51 -1.87
N LEU A 63 -8.81 8.86 -1.36
CA LEU A 63 -7.59 9.55 -0.94
C LEU A 63 -6.91 10.24 -2.14
N ALA A 64 -6.79 9.56 -3.28
CA ALA A 64 -6.21 10.12 -4.49
C ALA A 64 -6.98 11.35 -5.00
N ASP A 65 -8.31 11.31 -4.91
CA ASP A 65 -9.20 12.39 -5.33
C ASP A 65 -9.29 13.53 -4.28
N SER A 66 -8.76 13.34 -3.06
CA SER A 66 -8.92 14.27 -1.94
C SER A 66 -8.18 15.61 -2.14
N GLY A 67 -7.14 15.62 -2.98
CA GLY A 67 -6.22 16.74 -3.18
C GLY A 67 -5.13 16.88 -2.11
N ILE A 68 -5.11 16.03 -1.08
CA ILE A 68 -4.04 15.97 -0.08
C ILE A 68 -2.86 15.19 -0.69
N PRO A 69 -1.60 15.61 -0.54
CA PRO A 69 -0.46 14.76 -0.89
C PRO A 69 -0.57 13.38 -0.23
N TYR A 70 -0.37 12.32 -1.00
CA TYR A 70 -0.52 10.96 -0.49
C TYR A 70 0.56 10.00 -0.97
N THR A 71 0.71 8.90 -0.24
CA THR A 71 1.44 7.71 -0.69
C THR A 71 0.57 6.49 -0.39
N ILE A 72 0.14 5.76 -1.43
CA ILE A 72 -0.61 4.51 -1.30
C ILE A 72 0.36 3.35 -1.50
N ILE A 73 0.49 2.49 -0.49
CA ILE A 73 1.39 1.34 -0.48
C ILE A 73 0.56 0.06 -0.46
N ARG A 74 0.43 -0.61 -1.61
CA ARG A 74 -0.27 -1.88 -1.75
C ARG A 74 0.70 -3.02 -1.46
N ALA A 75 0.73 -3.46 -0.21
CA ALA A 75 1.66 -4.50 0.20
C ALA A 75 1.29 -5.87 -0.38
N GLY A 76 2.31 -6.69 -0.65
CA GLY A 76 2.14 -8.12 -0.87
C GLY A 76 1.80 -8.88 0.41
N GLY A 77 1.86 -10.21 0.34
CA GLY A 77 1.61 -11.08 1.50
C GLY A 77 2.55 -10.73 2.66
N LEU A 78 1.97 -10.27 3.77
CA LEU A 78 2.73 -9.82 4.94
C LEU A 78 3.39 -10.99 5.68
N GLN A 79 4.65 -10.81 6.06
CA GLN A 79 5.44 -11.78 6.82
C GLN A 79 5.93 -11.18 8.15
N ASP A 80 5.95 -12.02 9.20
CA ASP A 80 6.57 -11.70 10.49
C ASP A 80 8.05 -12.09 10.44
N LYS A 81 8.84 -11.26 9.76
CA LYS A 81 10.29 -11.41 9.61
C LYS A 81 10.99 -10.09 9.90
N GLU A 82 12.31 -10.18 10.15
CA GLU A 82 13.17 -9.01 10.30
C GLU A 82 13.17 -8.15 9.04
N GLY A 83 13.12 -6.82 9.19
CA GLY A 83 13.15 -5.86 8.09
C GLY A 83 14.56 -5.27 7.88
N GLY A 84 14.73 -4.49 6.81
CA GLY A 84 15.97 -3.78 6.49
C GLY A 84 17.09 -4.66 5.92
N ILE A 85 16.80 -5.94 5.66
CA ILE A 85 17.75 -6.97 5.19
C ILE A 85 17.39 -7.55 3.82
N ARG A 86 16.37 -6.99 3.14
CA ARG A 86 15.91 -7.44 1.81
C ARG A 86 15.95 -6.31 0.80
N GLU A 87 16.14 -6.71 -0.45
CA GLU A 87 15.90 -5.82 -1.58
C GLU A 87 14.38 -5.67 -1.75
N LEU A 88 13.90 -4.43 -1.62
CA LEU A 88 12.51 -4.08 -1.82
C LEU A 88 12.22 -3.87 -3.30
N LEU A 89 11.08 -4.39 -3.73
CA LEU A 89 10.58 -4.27 -5.09
C LEU A 89 9.33 -3.40 -5.06
N VAL A 90 9.25 -2.45 -6.00
CA VAL A 90 8.02 -1.72 -6.27
C VAL A 90 7.43 -2.19 -7.58
N GLY A 91 6.10 -2.22 -7.65
CA GLY A 91 5.36 -2.61 -8.84
C GLY A 91 4.18 -1.69 -9.09
N LYS A 92 3.45 -2.01 -10.14
CA LYS A 92 2.23 -1.35 -10.56
C LYS A 92 1.19 -2.41 -10.93
N ASP A 93 -0.09 -2.09 -10.69
CA ASP A 93 -1.24 -2.83 -11.18
C ASP A 93 -1.14 -4.36 -11.00
N ASP A 94 -0.69 -4.78 -9.82
CA ASP A 94 -0.54 -6.17 -9.39
C ASP A 94 0.47 -7.00 -10.20
N GLU A 95 1.35 -6.38 -11.01
CA GLU A 95 2.38 -7.08 -11.80
C GLU A 95 3.28 -7.99 -10.95
N LEU A 96 3.51 -7.64 -9.68
CA LEU A 96 4.31 -8.46 -8.77
C LEU A 96 3.61 -9.77 -8.35
N LEU A 97 2.27 -9.85 -8.44
CA LEU A 97 1.51 -11.08 -8.14
C LEU A 97 1.75 -12.18 -9.19
N GLU A 98 2.15 -11.80 -10.40
CA GLU A 98 2.54 -12.70 -11.50
C GLU A 98 3.98 -13.22 -11.34
N THR A 99 4.68 -12.82 -10.27
CA THR A 99 6.04 -13.24 -9.95
C THR A 99 6.09 -14.11 -8.69
N GLU A 100 7.25 -14.74 -8.44
CA GLU A 100 7.51 -15.44 -7.17
C GLU A 100 7.76 -14.47 -5.98
N THR A 101 8.03 -13.20 -6.26
CA THR A 101 8.36 -12.17 -5.26
C THR A 101 7.14 -11.32 -4.90
N ARG A 102 6.16 -11.94 -4.25
CA ARG A 102 4.85 -11.33 -3.92
C ARG A 102 4.59 -11.13 -2.42
N THR A 103 5.65 -11.15 -1.61
CA THR A 103 5.55 -11.05 -0.14
C THR A 103 6.54 -10.03 0.41
N ILE A 104 6.25 -9.52 1.61
CA ILE A 104 7.09 -8.52 2.28
C ILE A 104 7.00 -8.63 3.80
N ALA A 105 8.10 -8.33 4.50
CA ALA A 105 8.08 -8.25 5.95
C ALA A 105 7.29 -7.02 6.44
N ARG A 106 6.52 -7.17 7.52
CA ARG A 106 5.80 -6.04 8.14
C ARG A 106 6.72 -4.88 8.51
N ALA A 107 7.94 -5.20 8.97
CA ALA A 107 8.96 -4.20 9.29
C ALA A 107 9.40 -3.38 8.07
N ASP A 108 9.51 -4.00 6.89
CA ASP A 108 9.86 -3.30 5.65
C ASP A 108 8.71 -2.37 5.18
N VAL A 109 7.45 -2.81 5.32
CA VAL A 109 6.28 -1.93 5.05
C VAL A 109 6.30 -0.71 5.97
N ALA A 110 6.58 -0.92 7.27
CA ALA A 110 6.69 0.17 8.23
C ALA A 110 7.81 1.15 7.85
N GLU A 111 8.98 0.65 7.46
CA GLU A 111 10.10 1.49 7.00
C GLU A 111 9.71 2.32 5.77
N VAL A 112 9.06 1.73 4.76
CA VAL A 112 8.59 2.46 3.58
C VAL A 112 7.58 3.55 3.95
N CYS A 113 6.70 3.32 4.94
CA CYS A 113 5.81 4.36 5.45
C CYS A 113 6.57 5.54 6.06
N ILE A 114 7.62 5.28 6.85
CA ILE A 114 8.45 6.33 7.45
C ILE A 114 9.20 7.11 6.37
N GLN A 115 9.82 6.40 5.42
CA GLN A 115 10.58 7.01 4.32
C GLN A 115 9.67 7.85 3.41
N ALA A 116 8.43 7.43 3.17
CA ALA A 116 7.46 8.18 2.38
C ALA A 116 7.14 9.57 2.98
N LEU A 117 7.19 9.72 4.31
CA LEU A 117 6.98 11.01 4.96
C LEU A 117 8.17 11.98 4.82
N GLN A 118 9.36 11.46 4.50
CA GLN A 118 10.60 12.23 4.45
C GLN A 118 10.97 12.66 3.02
N LEU A 119 10.44 11.99 2.00
CA LEU A 119 10.86 12.13 0.61
C LEU A 119 9.74 12.69 -0.25
N GLU A 120 10.00 13.80 -0.96
CA GLU A 120 9.00 14.40 -1.84
C GLU A 120 8.64 13.51 -3.02
N GLU A 121 9.57 12.66 -3.46
CA GLU A 121 9.37 11.66 -4.50
C GLU A 121 8.24 10.68 -4.18
N ALA A 122 7.90 10.50 -2.90
CA ALA A 122 6.81 9.62 -2.48
C ALA A 122 5.42 10.28 -2.55
N ARG A 123 5.34 11.60 -2.75
CA ARG A 123 4.05 12.31 -2.80
C ARG A 123 3.31 12.08 -4.10
N PHE A 124 1.99 11.91 -3.99
CA PHE A 124 1.07 11.59 -5.08
C PHE A 124 1.47 10.32 -5.83
N LYS A 125 1.88 9.30 -5.07
CA LYS A 125 2.28 8.00 -5.61
C LYS A 125 1.36 6.89 -5.11
N ALA A 126 1.10 5.93 -5.97
CA ALA A 126 0.56 4.63 -5.60
C ALA A 126 1.48 3.55 -6.14
N LEU A 127 1.88 2.61 -5.30
CA LEU A 127 2.80 1.54 -5.64
C LEU A 127 2.38 0.22 -5.01
N ASP A 128 2.67 -0.87 -5.71
CA ASP A 128 2.71 -2.20 -5.13
C ASP A 128 4.07 -2.41 -4.48
N LEU A 129 4.11 -3.17 -3.38
CA LEU A 129 5.33 -3.33 -2.60
C LEU A 129 5.54 -4.81 -2.20
N ALA A 130 6.69 -5.36 -2.61
CA ALA A 130 7.15 -6.68 -2.23
C ALA A 130 8.65 -6.66 -1.92
N SER A 131 9.23 -7.83 -1.65
CA SER A 131 10.67 -7.99 -1.46
C SER A 131 11.18 -9.27 -2.09
N LYS A 132 12.44 -9.26 -2.52
CA LYS A 132 13.16 -10.49 -2.82
C LYS A 132 13.42 -11.29 -1.54
N PRO A 133 13.60 -12.62 -1.61
CA PRO A 133 14.07 -13.38 -0.46
C PRO A 133 15.36 -12.80 0.13
N GLU A 134 15.50 -12.95 1.43
CA GLU A 134 16.72 -12.56 2.14
C GLU A 134 17.95 -13.24 1.54
N GLY A 135 19.06 -12.50 1.42
CA GLY A 135 20.31 -13.00 0.85
C GLY A 135 20.35 -13.12 -0.68
N THR A 136 19.25 -12.84 -1.38
CA THR A 136 19.18 -12.93 -2.86
C THR A 136 19.32 -11.59 -3.58
N GLY A 137 19.28 -10.49 -2.84
CA GLY A 137 19.38 -9.12 -3.35
C GLY A 137 20.13 -8.21 -2.38
N THR A 138 20.36 -6.96 -2.79
CA THR A 138 21.01 -5.97 -1.91
C THR A 138 19.94 -5.28 -1.06
N PRO A 139 20.08 -5.23 0.28
CA PRO A 139 19.12 -4.53 1.12
C PRO A 139 18.90 -3.09 0.68
N THR A 140 17.64 -2.70 0.49
CA THR A 140 17.33 -1.34 0.02
C THR A 140 17.73 -0.32 1.10
N LYS A 141 18.55 0.66 0.70
CA LYS A 141 18.96 1.80 1.54
C LYS A 141 18.67 3.15 0.88
N ASP A 142 18.66 3.22 -0.45
CA ASP A 142 18.32 4.42 -1.19
C ASP A 142 16.81 4.47 -1.50
N PHE A 143 16.03 4.96 -0.53
CA PHE A 143 14.59 5.11 -0.69
C PHE A 143 14.21 6.24 -1.66
N LYS A 144 15.10 7.22 -1.86
CA LYS A 144 14.88 8.27 -2.85
C LYS A 144 14.83 7.68 -4.25
N ALA A 145 15.81 6.84 -4.58
CA ALA A 145 15.81 6.07 -5.83
C ALA A 145 14.61 5.13 -5.91
N LEU A 146 14.26 4.45 -4.80
CA LEU A 146 13.10 3.54 -4.74
C LEU A 146 11.76 4.24 -5.04
N PHE A 147 11.55 5.49 -4.60
CA PHE A 147 10.33 6.24 -4.92
C PHE A 147 10.41 6.91 -6.30
N ALA A 148 11.60 7.31 -6.76
CA ALA A 148 11.76 7.97 -8.06
C ALA A 148 11.36 7.08 -9.25
N GLN A 149 11.48 5.76 -9.13
CA GLN A 149 11.00 4.79 -10.13
C GLN A 149 9.47 4.69 -10.22
N VAL A 150 8.73 5.11 -9.19
CA VAL A 150 7.26 5.10 -9.20
C VAL A 150 6.75 6.33 -9.93
N THR A 151 6.01 6.17 -11.02
CA THR A 151 5.42 7.29 -11.78
C THR A 151 3.89 7.34 -11.71
N THR A 152 3.27 6.28 -11.19
CA THR A 152 1.83 6.14 -11.02
C THR A 152 1.27 6.99 -9.91
N ARG A 153 0.09 7.56 -10.17
CA ARG A 153 -0.69 8.28 -9.15
C ARG A 153 -1.74 7.38 -8.50
N PHE A 154 -2.20 6.34 -9.19
CA PHE A 154 -3.14 5.36 -8.67
C PHE A 154 -2.89 4.00 -9.32
#